data_AF-A0A1G1GUI9-F1
#
_entry.id   AF-A0A1G1GUI9-F1
#
_cell.length_a   1.000
_cell.length_b   1.000
_cell.length_c   1.000
_cell.angle_alpha   90.00
_cell.angle_beta   90.00
_cell.angle_gamma   90.00
#
_symmetry.space_group_name_H-M   'P 1'
#
loop_
_entity.id
_entity.type
_entity.pdbx_description
1 polymer ?
#
loop_
_entity_poly.entity_id
_entity_poly.type
_entity_poly.pdbx_seq_one_letter_code
_entity_poly.pdbx_strand_id
1 'polypeptide(L)'
;MFRLSLVTVVTGISIVFYASPVFAEQKWTGVDEAVVEKIAKEHGREAREPFINTDNGDLLLFVFLLAGTVAGFAAGYYWRILTEQKRKEGQG
;
A
#
# COMPACT_ATOMS: atom_id res chain seq x y z
N MET A 1 0.84 40.44 -3.36
CA MET A 1 1.17 39.90 -2.02
C MET A 1 0.65 38.47 -1.80
N PHE A 2 -0.65 38.17 -1.96
CA PHE A 2 -1.19 36.81 -1.72
C PHE A 2 -0.57 35.67 -2.56
N ARG A 3 -0.20 35.94 -3.82
CA ARG A 3 0.42 34.94 -4.71
C ARG A 3 1.83 34.52 -4.31
N LEU A 4 2.60 35.42 -3.70
CA LEU A 4 3.97 35.11 -3.24
C LEU A 4 3.95 34.32 -1.93
N SER A 5 3.00 34.63 -1.04
CA SER A 5 2.78 33.92 0.22
C SER A 5 2.35 32.45 0.00
N LEU A 6 1.48 32.20 -0.98
CA LEU A 6 1.06 30.84 -1.34
C LEU A 6 2.22 29.99 -1.85
N VAL A 7 3.07 30.55 -2.72
CA VAL A 7 4.24 29.84 -3.26
C VAL A 7 5.24 29.51 -2.16
N THR A 8 5.50 30.42 -1.23
CA THR A 8 6.40 30.15 -0.09
C THR A 8 5.86 29.06 0.85
N VAL A 9 4.54 29.01 1.06
CA VAL A 9 3.92 27.97 1.89
C VAL A 9 4.00 26.61 1.19
N VAL A 10 3.69 26.54 -0.10
CA VAL A 10 3.75 25.28 -0.87
C VAL A 10 5.18 24.74 -0.96
N THR A 11 6.16 25.60 -1.18
CA THR A 11 7.58 25.20 -1.22
C THR A 11 8.06 24.73 0.17
N GLY A 12 7.66 25.42 1.24
CA GLY A 12 7.99 25.01 2.61
C GLY A 12 7.40 23.64 2.97
N ILE A 13 6.12 23.42 2.63
CA ILE A 13 5.45 22.13 2.83
C ILE A 13 6.16 21.03 2.03
N SER A 14 6.50 21.29 0.76
CA SER A 14 7.20 20.31 -0.09
C SER A 14 8.54 19.90 0.52
N ILE A 15 9.34 20.84 1.04
CA ILE A 15 10.63 20.56 1.68
C ILE A 15 10.45 19.66 2.92
N VAL A 16 9.43 19.91 3.74
CA VAL A 16 9.12 19.07 4.92
C VAL A 16 8.74 17.65 4.52
N PHE A 17 7.93 17.48 3.48
CA PHE A 17 7.56 16.15 2.96
C PHE A 17 8.76 15.41 2.34
N TYR A 18 9.67 16.10 1.63
CA TYR A 18 10.87 15.50 1.05
C TYR A 18 11.98 15.20 2.06
N ALA A 19 12.03 15.88 3.21
CA ALA A 19 13.01 15.64 4.27
C ALA A 19 12.64 14.50 5.23
N SER A 20 11.36 14.10 5.24
CA SER A 20 10.83 13.05 6.14
C SER A 20 11.37 11.62 5.91
N PRO A 21 11.73 11.15 4.69
CA PRO A 21 12.19 9.78 4.51
C PRO A 21 13.66 9.55 4.92
N VAL A 22 14.45 10.60 5.16
CA VAL A 22 15.89 10.47 5.52
C VAL A 22 16.11 9.85 6.92
N PHE A 23 15.10 9.91 7.80
CA PHE A 23 15.17 9.33 9.15
C PHE A 23 14.53 7.94 9.26
N ALA A 24 14.04 7.37 8.16
CA ALA A 24 13.29 6.11 8.14
C ALA A 24 14.15 4.88 7.76
N GLU A 25 15.47 4.94 7.95
CA GLU A 25 16.39 3.84 7.58
C GLU A 25 16.50 2.75 8.65
N GLN A 26 15.83 2.90 9.80
CA GLN A 26 15.83 1.86 10.83
C GLN A 26 14.88 0.73 10.39
N LYS A 27 15.46 -0.30 9.79
CA LYS A 27 14.75 -1.53 9.37
C LYS A 27 13.98 -2.09 10.57
N TRP A 28 12.66 -2.03 10.51
CA TRP A 28 11.80 -2.58 11.56
C TRP A 28 12.04 -4.09 11.63
N THR A 29 12.39 -4.59 12.81
CA THR A 29 12.50 -6.03 13.06
C THR A 29 11.11 -6.65 12.89
N GLY A 30 11.05 -7.72 12.10
CA GLY A 30 9.79 -8.43 11.86
C GLY A 30 9.23 -8.99 13.16
N VAL A 31 7.90 -9.00 13.31
CA VAL A 31 7.23 -9.60 14.47
C VAL A 31 7.61 -11.08 14.65
N ASP A 32 7.88 -11.76 13.54
CA ASP A 32 8.33 -13.15 13.50
C ASP A 32 9.68 -13.34 14.23
N GLU A 33 10.64 -12.46 13.98
CA GLU A 33 11.96 -12.46 14.61
C GLU A 33 11.89 -12.05 16.09
N ALA A 34 11.06 -11.05 16.41
CA ALA A 34 10.97 -10.50 17.76
C ALA A 34 10.23 -11.42 18.75
N VAL A 35 9.25 -12.19 18.29
CA VAL A 35 8.34 -12.94 19.17
C VAL A 35 8.23 -14.41 18.79
N VAL A 36 7.98 -14.71 17.52
CA VAL A 36 7.64 -16.08 17.09
C VAL A 36 8.84 -17.00 17.20
N GLU A 37 10.03 -16.56 16.78
CA GLU A 37 11.25 -17.36 16.87
C GLU A 37 11.66 -17.62 18.33
N LYS A 38 11.46 -16.64 19.22
CA LYS A 38 11.72 -16.79 20.65
C LYS A 38 10.82 -17.85 21.29
N ILE A 39 9.52 -17.80 20.98
CA ILE A 39 8.54 -18.78 21.49
C ILE A 39 8.74 -20.17 20.87
N ALA A 40 9.12 -20.25 19.59
CA ALA A 40 9.41 -21.51 18.90
C ALA A 40 10.64 -22.21 19.49
N LYS A 41 11.72 -21.45 19.78
CA LYS A 41 12.91 -21.94 20.47
C LYS A 41 12.60 -22.43 21.89
N GLU A 42 11.78 -21.71 22.65
CA GLU A 42 11.32 -22.14 23.98
C GLU A 42 10.55 -23.48 23.94
N HIS A 43 9.93 -23.83 22.81
CA HIS A 43 9.19 -25.07 22.60
C HIS A 43 9.96 -26.12 21.76
N GLY A 44 11.26 -25.93 21.53
CA GLY A 44 12.12 -26.90 20.84
C GLY A 44 11.84 -27.09 19.35
N ARG A 45 11.19 -26.12 18.70
CA ARG A 45 11.02 -26.10 17.24
C ARG A 45 11.95 -25.04 16.64
N GLU A 46 12.85 -25.46 15.77
CA GLU A 46 13.66 -24.51 15.00
C GLU A 46 12.80 -23.79 13.96
N ALA A 47 13.01 -22.48 13.82
CA ALA A 47 12.36 -21.68 12.79
C ALA A 47 12.77 -22.21 11.42
N ARG A 48 11.78 -22.56 10.60
CA ARG A 48 11.98 -23.07 9.25
C ARG A 48 11.88 -21.90 8.28
N GLU A 49 12.81 -21.79 7.35
CA GLU A 49 12.72 -20.77 6.29
C GLU A 49 11.41 -20.93 5.50
N PRO A 50 10.71 -19.81 5.17
CA PRO A 50 9.51 -19.86 4.35
C PRO A 50 9.78 -20.52 3.00
N PHE A 51 8.91 -21.43 2.57
CA PHE A 51 9.01 -22.07 1.25
C PHE A 51 8.88 -21.09 0.09
N ILE A 52 8.18 -19.99 0.33
CA ILE A 52 7.95 -18.92 -0.62
C ILE A 52 8.35 -17.64 0.09
N ASN A 53 9.51 -17.10 -0.27
CA ASN A 53 9.98 -15.81 0.22
C ASN A 53 9.23 -14.68 -0.51
N THR A 54 8.00 -14.40 -0.11
CA THR A 54 7.22 -13.25 -0.64
C THR A 54 7.83 -11.89 -0.28
N ASP A 55 8.69 -11.86 0.73
CA ASP A 55 9.37 -10.66 1.22
C ASP A 55 10.65 -10.33 0.45
N ASN A 56 11.21 -11.31 -0.28
CA ASN A 56 12.41 -11.12 -1.10
C ASN A 56 12.02 -10.91 -2.56
N GLY A 57 11.85 -9.64 -2.96
CA GLY A 57 11.60 -9.23 -4.34
C GLY A 57 10.21 -8.63 -4.56
N ASP A 58 9.77 -8.61 -5.83
CA ASP A 58 8.59 -7.85 -6.25
C ASP A 58 7.33 -8.73 -6.47
N LEU A 59 7.38 -9.99 -6.05
CA LEU A 59 6.32 -10.96 -6.32
C LEU A 59 4.99 -10.59 -5.64
N LEU A 60 5.05 -10.16 -4.38
CA LEU A 60 3.86 -9.71 -3.65
C LEU A 60 3.26 -8.46 -4.31
N LEU A 61 4.10 -7.49 -4.70
CA LEU A 61 3.66 -6.28 -5.37
C LEU A 61 3.03 -6.59 -6.74
N PHE A 62 3.62 -7.53 -7.48
CA PHE A 62 3.10 -7.97 -8.77
C PHE A 62 1.70 -8.61 -8.63
N VAL A 63 1.52 -9.51 -7.65
CA VAL A 63 0.20 -10.11 -7.38
C VAL A 63 -0.80 -9.04 -6.95
N PHE A 64 -0.38 -8.09 -6.11
CA PHE A 64 -1.23 -6.99 -5.67
C PHE A 64 -1.65 -6.08 -6.83
N LEU A 65 -0.73 -5.76 -7.75
CA LEU A 65 -1.01 -5.01 -8.96
C LEU A 65 -2.01 -5.74 -9.86
N LEU A 66 -1.82 -7.05 -10.05
CA LEU A 66 -2.69 -7.86 -10.89
C LEU A 66 -4.11 -7.95 -10.30
N ALA A 67 -4.21 -8.24 -8.99
CA ALA A 67 -5.48 -8.27 -8.28
C ALA A 67 -6.18 -6.90 -8.30
N GLY A 68 -5.44 -5.81 -8.04
CA GLY A 68 -5.95 -4.44 -8.07
C GLY A 68 -6.45 -4.04 -9.46
N THR A 69 -5.75 -4.46 -10.51
CA THR A 69 -6.16 -4.24 -11.90
C THR A 69 -7.48 -4.93 -12.20
N VAL A 70 -7.59 -6.23 -11.91
CA VAL A 70 -8.83 -7.00 -12.13
C VAL A 70 -10.00 -6.42 -11.32
N ALA A 71 -9.78 -6.10 -10.04
CA ALA A 71 -10.79 -5.51 -9.19
C ALA A 71 -11.22 -4.11 -9.67
N GLY A 72 -10.28 -3.27 -10.11
CA GLY A 72 -10.56 -1.93 -10.64
C GLY A 72 -11.41 -1.99 -11.91
N PHE A 73 -11.10 -2.90 -12.84
CA PHE A 73 -11.91 -3.12 -14.04
C PHE A 73 -13.31 -3.64 -13.70
N ALA A 74 -13.41 -4.61 -12.79
CA ALA A 74 -14.70 -5.15 -12.37
C ALA A 74 -15.58 -4.06 -11.73
N ALA A 75 -15.03 -3.31 -10.76
CA ALA A 75 -15.72 -2.22 -10.09
C ALA A 75 -16.16 -1.13 -11.09
N GLY A 76 -15.28 -0.75 -12.02
CA GLY A 76 -15.59 0.24 -13.06
C GLY A 76 -16.71 -0.23 -14.00
N TYR A 77 -16.71 -1.50 -14.39
CA TYR A 77 -17.75 -2.07 -15.25
C TYR A 77 -19.12 -2.08 -14.56
N TYR A 78 -19.19 -2.53 -13.30
CA TYR A 78 -20.43 -2.51 -12.53
C TYR A 78 -20.92 -1.10 -12.26
N TRP A 79 -20.02 -0.16 -11.97
CA TRP A 79 -20.36 1.25 -11.82
C TRP A 79 -21.00 1.82 -13.09
N ARG A 80 -20.44 1.51 -14.26
CA ARG A 80 -21.01 1.90 -15.55
C ARG A 80 -22.42 1.34 -15.73
N ILE A 81 -22.65 0.06 -15.42
CA ILE A 81 -23.98 -0.55 -15.50
C ILE A 81 -24.97 0.21 -14.60
N LEU A 82 -24.64 0.39 -13.33
CA LEU A 82 -25.53 1.02 -12.36
C LEU A 82 -25.89 2.47 -12.75
N THR A 83 -24.93 3.22 -13.30
CA THR A 83 -25.12 4.61 -13.68
C THR A 83 -25.81 4.79 -15.04
N GLU A 84 -25.50 3.93 -16.03
CA GLU A 84 -26.15 3.98 -17.34
C GLU A 84 -27.58 3.45 -17.33
N GLN A 85 -27.89 2.45 -16.48
CA GLN A 85 -29.26 1.97 -16.31
C GLN A 85 -30.14 3.03 -15.63
N LYS A 86 -29.64 3.71 -14.58
CA LYS A 86 -30.34 4.86 -13.97
C LYS A 86 -30.71 5.96 -14.96
N ARG A 87 -29.87 6.21 -15.98
CA ARG A 87 -30.13 7.22 -17.02
C ARG A 87 -31.28 6.83 -17.94
N LYS A 88 -31.50 5.53 -18.19
CA LYS A 88 -32.57 5.05 -19.09
C LYS A 88 -33.94 5.02 -18.42
N GLU A 89 -34.02 4.76 -17.11
CA GLU A 89 -35.29 4.77 -16.37
C GLU A 89 -35.83 6.18 -16.07
N GLY A 90 -34.96 7.20 -16.01
CA GLY A 90 -35.38 8.60 -15.80
C GLY A 90 -35.85 9.35 -17.06
N GLN A 91 -35.92 8.68 -18.22
CA GLN A 91 -36.32 9.26 -19.51
C GLN A 91 -37.55 8.56 -20.15
N GLY A 92 -38.23 7.66 -19.42
CA GLY A 92 -39.53 7.10 -19.79
C GLY A 92 -40.63 7.70 -18.93
#